data_AF-A0A209CSK1-F1
#
_entry.id   AF-A0A209CSK1-F1
#
_cell.length_a   1.000
_cell.length_b   1.000
_cell.length_c   1.000
_cell.angle_alpha   90.00
_cell.angle_beta   90.00
_cell.angle_gamma   90.00
#
_symmetry.space_group_name_H-M   'P 1'
#
loop_
_entity.id
_entity.type
_entity.pdbx_description
1 polymer ?
#
loop_
_entity_poly.entity_id
_entity_poly.type
_entity_poly.pdbx_seq_one_letter_code
_entity_poly.pdbx_strand_id
1 'polypeptide(L)'
;MTTTEIKTNDRGTAPATTDRSNPTTARLDFAKTAPKVFRAVIGLDAAARAGLDPTLVELVQIRASHLNRCAYCLHMHTTDARKAGESEDRLHMVAVWQEAEHFFTEREQAALALTDAVTRIGDAGVPDEVYDRAAAHFDEEELAHLLALILTINTWNRIALSTAKRAGTDER
;
A
#
# COMPACT_ATOMS: atom_id res chain seq x y z
N MET A 1 -47.10 -53.79 -4.00
CA MET A 1 -45.74 -53.67 -4.55
C MET A 1 -45.77 -52.79 -5.79
N THR A 2 -45.50 -51.49 -5.66
CA THR A 2 -44.65 -50.72 -6.59
C THR A 2 -44.46 -49.33 -5.99
N THR A 3 -43.25 -49.09 -5.49
CA THR A 3 -42.77 -47.83 -4.92
C THR A 3 -42.42 -46.89 -6.07
N THR A 4 -42.98 -45.67 -6.07
CA THR A 4 -42.57 -44.61 -7.00
C THR A 4 -41.56 -43.71 -6.29
N GLU A 5 -40.31 -43.76 -6.74
CA GLU A 5 -39.21 -42.94 -6.27
C GLU A 5 -39.35 -41.48 -6.73
N ILE A 6 -39.22 -40.54 -5.79
CA ILE A 6 -39.05 -39.12 -6.05
C ILE A 6 -37.56 -38.88 -6.31
N LYS A 7 -37.19 -38.50 -7.53
CA LYS A 7 -35.84 -38.00 -7.85
C LYS A 7 -35.84 -36.47 -7.80
N THR A 8 -35.36 -35.91 -6.69
CA THR A 8 -34.95 -34.50 -6.61
C THR A 8 -33.57 -34.36 -7.26
N ASN A 9 -33.49 -33.69 -8.41
CA ASN A 9 -32.23 -33.28 -9.02
C ASN A 9 -31.99 -31.80 -8.69
N ASP A 10 -31.39 -31.53 -7.55
CA ASP A 10 -30.84 -30.22 -7.22
C ASP A 10 -29.31 -30.32 -7.29
N ARG A 11 -28.74 -29.89 -8.41
CA ARG A 11 -27.28 -29.67 -8.54
C ARG A 11 -27.04 -28.18 -8.66
N GLY A 12 -27.21 -27.47 -7.55
CA GLY A 12 -26.46 -26.25 -7.32
C GLY A 12 -24.97 -26.57 -7.29
N THR A 13 -24.21 -26.00 -8.21
CA THR A 13 -22.74 -26.01 -8.17
C THR A 13 -22.30 -25.31 -6.89
N ALA A 14 -21.87 -26.08 -5.90
CA ALA A 14 -21.22 -25.53 -4.72
C ALA A 14 -19.98 -24.72 -5.16
N PRO A 15 -19.73 -23.53 -4.61
CA PRO A 15 -18.53 -22.78 -4.94
C PRO A 15 -17.31 -23.60 -4.53
N ALA A 16 -16.30 -23.62 -5.40
CA ALA A 16 -15.05 -24.31 -5.14
C ALA A 16 -14.49 -23.86 -3.80
N THR A 17 -14.43 -24.76 -2.83
CA THR A 17 -13.78 -24.53 -1.55
C THR A 17 -12.30 -24.37 -1.84
N THR A 18 -11.80 -23.12 -1.80
CA THR A 18 -10.36 -22.86 -1.81
C THR A 18 -9.75 -23.60 -0.63
N ASP A 19 -8.94 -24.61 -0.92
CA ASP A 19 -8.17 -25.32 0.09
C ASP A 19 -7.24 -24.33 0.80
N ARG A 20 -7.64 -23.91 2.00
CA ARG A 20 -6.88 -22.97 2.83
C ARG A 20 -5.63 -23.62 3.46
N SER A 21 -5.40 -24.91 3.24
CA SER A 21 -4.28 -25.65 3.82
C SER A 21 -2.98 -25.52 3.03
N ASN A 22 -3.01 -24.94 1.83
CA ASN A 22 -1.80 -24.66 1.05
C ASN A 22 -1.34 -23.20 1.26
N PRO A 23 -0.35 -22.91 2.12
CA PRO A 23 0.03 -21.56 2.54
C PRO A 23 0.71 -20.70 1.44
N THR A 24 0.78 -21.22 0.21
CA THR A 24 1.53 -20.65 -0.91
C THR A 24 0.67 -19.82 -1.87
N THR A 25 -0.66 -19.94 -1.84
CA THR A 25 -1.53 -19.31 -2.84
C THR A 25 -2.21 -18.06 -2.26
N ALA A 26 -2.13 -16.93 -2.97
CA ALA A 26 -2.85 -15.71 -2.64
C ALA A 26 -4.37 -15.98 -2.56
N ARG A 27 -5.10 -15.29 -1.67
CA ARG A 27 -6.56 -15.45 -1.50
C ARG A 27 -7.33 -15.09 -2.77
N LEU A 28 -6.82 -14.13 -3.53
CA LEU A 28 -7.41 -13.64 -4.77
C LEU A 28 -6.30 -13.09 -5.66
N ASP A 29 -6.27 -13.51 -6.93
CA ASP A 29 -5.49 -12.81 -7.93
C ASP A 29 -6.25 -11.56 -8.39
N PHE A 30 -6.01 -10.44 -7.69
CA PHE A 30 -6.72 -9.18 -7.91
C PHE A 30 -6.50 -8.62 -9.33
N ALA A 31 -5.27 -8.72 -9.85
CA ALA A 31 -4.91 -8.22 -11.17
C ALA A 31 -5.65 -9.00 -12.27
N LYS A 32 -5.71 -10.33 -12.15
CA LYS A 32 -6.42 -11.19 -13.10
C LYS A 32 -7.94 -11.08 -12.98
N THR A 33 -8.46 -10.96 -11.76
CA THR A 33 -9.91 -11.00 -11.50
C THR A 33 -10.58 -9.64 -11.77
N ALA A 34 -9.88 -8.53 -11.51
CA ALA A 34 -10.40 -7.17 -11.70
C ALA A 34 -9.42 -6.29 -12.51
N PRO A 35 -9.11 -6.65 -13.77
CA PRO A 35 -8.01 -6.03 -14.53
C PRO A 35 -8.22 -4.54 -14.80
N LYS A 36 -9.47 -4.09 -14.98
CA LYS A 36 -9.77 -2.66 -15.18
C LYS A 36 -9.52 -1.85 -13.89
N VAL A 37 -9.88 -2.40 -12.74
CA VAL A 37 -9.65 -1.77 -11.43
C VAL A 37 -8.16 -1.72 -11.13
N PHE A 38 -7.45 -2.84 -11.32
CA PHE A 38 -6.01 -2.90 -11.13
C PHE A 38 -5.27 -1.90 -12.02
N ARG A 39 -5.65 -1.78 -13.30
CA ARG A 39 -5.10 -0.76 -14.21
C ARG A 39 -5.38 0.67 -13.74
N ALA A 40 -6.56 0.93 -13.20
CA ALA A 40 -6.89 2.26 -12.65
C ALA A 40 -6.00 2.60 -11.45
N VAL A 41 -5.70 1.64 -10.58
CA VAL A 41 -4.79 1.85 -9.43
C VAL A 41 -3.36 2.11 -9.91
N ILE A 42 -2.90 1.41 -10.95
CA ILE A 42 -1.60 1.70 -11.60
C ILE A 42 -1.58 3.12 -12.18
N GLY A 43 -2.67 3.53 -12.85
CA GLY A 43 -2.78 4.88 -13.41
C GLY A 43 -2.75 5.97 -12.32
N LEU A 44 -3.42 5.71 -11.19
CA LEU A 44 -3.37 6.59 -10.02
C LEU A 44 -1.95 6.67 -9.46
N ASP A 45 -1.24 5.55 -9.33
CA ASP A 45 0.15 5.51 -8.86
C ASP A 45 1.09 6.32 -9.77
N ALA A 46 1.00 6.13 -11.08
CA ALA A 46 1.81 6.87 -12.03
C ALA A 46 1.53 8.38 -11.98
N ALA A 47 0.26 8.78 -11.85
CA ALA A 47 -0.13 10.17 -11.71
C ALA A 47 0.35 10.77 -10.39
N ALA A 48 0.19 10.06 -9.28
CA ALA A 48 0.59 10.52 -7.95
C ALA A 48 2.09 10.80 -7.83
N ARG A 49 2.94 10.01 -8.50
CA ARG A 49 4.41 10.18 -8.48
C ARG A 49 4.91 11.38 -9.26
N ALA A 50 4.13 11.93 -10.18
CA ALA A 50 4.60 13.02 -11.04
C ALA A 50 5.00 14.25 -10.20
N GLY A 51 6.10 14.92 -10.59
CA GLY A 51 6.60 16.11 -9.91
C GLY A 51 7.34 15.86 -8.58
N LEU A 52 7.20 14.68 -7.96
CA LEU A 52 7.87 14.38 -6.68
C LEU A 52 9.29 13.82 -6.88
N ASP A 53 10.15 14.11 -5.91
CA ASP A 53 11.47 13.49 -5.82
C ASP A 53 11.36 11.95 -5.65
N PRO A 54 12.06 11.15 -6.46
CA PRO A 54 11.97 9.69 -6.39
C PRO A 54 12.36 9.09 -5.03
N THR A 55 13.29 9.72 -4.30
CA THR A 55 13.71 9.25 -2.97
C THR A 55 12.59 9.48 -1.97
N LEU A 56 12.01 10.68 -1.95
CA LEU A 56 10.85 11.01 -1.13
C LEU A 56 9.67 10.07 -1.41
N VAL A 57 9.43 9.76 -2.69
CA VAL A 57 8.37 8.85 -3.12
C VAL A 57 8.52 7.47 -2.45
N GLU A 58 9.72 6.90 -2.41
CA GLU A 58 9.92 5.60 -1.78
C GLU A 58 9.90 5.68 -0.24
N LEU A 59 10.39 6.75 0.39
CA LEU A 59 10.28 6.94 1.85
C LEU A 59 8.82 6.95 2.32
N VAL A 60 7.96 7.70 1.63
CA VAL A 60 6.51 7.77 1.92
C VAL A 60 5.88 6.39 1.79
N GLN A 61 6.20 5.67 0.72
CA GLN A 61 5.63 4.34 0.49
C GLN A 61 6.10 3.29 1.50
N ILE A 62 7.38 3.35 1.89
CA ILE A 62 7.95 2.52 2.95
C ILE A 62 7.28 2.82 4.28
N ARG A 63 7.15 4.11 4.63
CA ARG A 63 6.55 4.53 5.91
C ARG A 63 5.10 4.08 6.02
N ALA A 64 4.27 4.35 5.02
CA ALA A 64 2.89 3.88 5.00
C ALA A 64 2.79 2.34 5.11
N SER A 65 3.69 1.62 4.43
CA SER A 65 3.75 0.16 4.49
C SER A 65 4.15 -0.38 5.85
N HIS A 66 5.04 0.30 6.60
CA HIS A 66 5.32 -0.01 8.01
C HIS A 66 4.06 0.12 8.87
N LEU A 67 3.36 1.25 8.77
CA LEU A 67 2.16 1.54 9.57
C LEU A 67 1.04 0.53 9.31
N ASN A 68 0.83 0.17 8.04
CA ASN A 68 -0.15 -0.83 7.63
C ASN A 68 0.33 -2.28 7.81
N ARG A 69 1.60 -2.50 8.18
CA ARG A 69 2.22 -3.84 8.33
C ARG A 69 2.19 -4.66 7.04
N CYS A 70 2.34 -4.01 5.90
CA CYS A 70 2.31 -4.67 4.59
C CYS A 70 3.72 -5.14 4.18
N ALA A 71 4.10 -6.36 4.57
CA ALA A 71 5.41 -6.92 4.24
C ALA A 71 5.69 -7.00 2.72
N TYR A 72 4.65 -7.27 1.91
CA TYR A 72 4.77 -7.29 0.45
C TYR A 72 5.22 -5.95 -0.12
N CYS A 73 4.49 -4.87 0.21
CA CYS A 73 4.84 -3.52 -0.23
C CYS A 73 6.16 -3.07 0.37
N LEU A 74 6.44 -3.38 1.64
CA LEU A 74 7.71 -3.03 2.28
C LEU A 74 8.91 -3.65 1.54
N HIS A 75 8.82 -4.94 1.18
CA HIS A 75 9.88 -5.60 0.40
C HIS A 75 10.08 -4.96 -0.97
N MET A 76 8.99 -4.64 -1.67
CA MET A 76 9.03 -4.00 -2.98
C MET A 76 9.70 -2.62 -2.91
N HIS A 77 9.19 -1.72 -2.07
CA HIS A 77 9.67 -0.34 -1.97
C HIS A 77 11.06 -0.22 -1.36
N THR A 78 11.43 -1.05 -0.39
CA THR A 78 12.83 -1.05 0.11
C THR A 78 13.82 -1.59 -0.92
N THR A 79 13.38 -2.43 -1.85
CA THR A 79 14.24 -2.87 -2.97
C THR A 79 14.38 -1.76 -4.01
N ASP A 80 13.28 -1.05 -4.31
CA ASP A 80 13.31 0.02 -5.31
C ASP A 80 14.01 1.28 -4.79
N ALA A 81 13.87 1.61 -3.50
CA ALA A 81 14.66 2.65 -2.83
C ALA A 81 16.18 2.38 -2.91
N ARG A 82 16.61 1.12 -2.69
CA ARG A 82 18.02 0.74 -2.86
C ARG A 82 18.51 0.94 -4.28
N LYS A 83 17.69 0.59 -5.29
CA LYS A 83 18.02 0.83 -6.70
C LYS A 83 18.11 2.33 -7.02
N ALA A 84 17.34 3.15 -6.32
CA ALA A 84 17.38 4.61 -6.41
C ALA A 84 18.54 5.26 -5.63
N GLY A 85 19.33 4.48 -4.88
CA GLY A 85 20.52 4.95 -4.16
C GLY A 85 20.29 5.37 -2.70
N GLU A 86 19.13 5.03 -2.11
CA GLU A 86 18.85 5.28 -0.70
C GLU A 86 19.80 4.48 0.23
N SER A 87 20.14 5.04 1.39
CA SER A 87 21.09 4.43 2.32
C SER A 87 20.44 3.41 3.25
N GLU A 88 21.18 2.36 3.63
CA GLU A 88 20.68 1.37 4.60
C GLU A 88 20.36 2.02 5.96
N ASP A 89 21.13 3.02 6.39
CA ASP A 89 20.85 3.73 7.64
C ASP A 89 19.47 4.39 7.59
N ARG A 90 19.16 5.13 6.52
CA ARG A 90 17.85 5.78 6.35
C ARG A 90 16.72 4.76 6.20
N LEU A 91 16.95 3.66 5.47
CA LEU A 91 15.97 2.57 5.35
C LEU A 91 15.66 1.90 6.69
N HIS A 92 16.62 1.78 7.60
CA HIS A 92 16.37 1.28 8.94
C HIS A 92 15.69 2.32 9.83
N MET A 93 16.03 3.61 9.69
CA MET A 93 15.53 4.68 10.55
C MET A 93 14.11 5.16 10.19
N VAL A 94 13.64 5.01 8.95
CA VAL A 94 12.32 5.51 8.52
C VAL A 94 11.15 4.92 9.33
N ALA A 95 11.30 3.70 9.86
CA ALA A 95 10.31 3.07 10.74
C ALA A 95 10.16 3.80 12.10
N VAL A 96 11.14 4.60 12.49
CA VAL A 96 11.23 5.31 13.77
C VAL A 96 11.68 6.77 13.55
N TRP A 97 11.31 7.36 12.41
CA TRP A 97 11.86 8.64 11.93
C TRP A 97 11.74 9.79 12.93
N GLN A 98 10.69 9.81 13.77
CA GLN A 98 10.51 10.82 14.82
C GLN A 98 11.64 10.84 15.86
N GLU A 99 12.26 9.70 16.12
CA GLU A 99 13.40 9.59 17.06
C GLU A 99 14.76 9.70 16.32
N ALA A 100 14.70 9.85 14.99
CA ALA A 100 15.85 9.82 14.09
C ALA A 100 15.80 10.99 13.09
N GLU A 101 15.21 12.13 13.48
CA GLU A 101 14.91 13.26 12.59
C GLU A 101 16.14 13.77 11.82
N HIS A 102 17.32 13.74 12.44
CA HIS A 102 18.59 14.16 11.83
C HIS A 102 19.02 13.35 10.59
N PHE A 103 18.41 12.19 10.33
CA PHE A 103 18.60 11.44 9.08
C PHE A 103 17.78 12.00 7.91
N PHE A 104 16.78 12.84 8.17
CA PHE A 104 15.78 13.29 7.21
C PHE A 104 15.73 14.82 7.16
N THR A 105 15.57 15.38 5.97
CA THR A 105 15.38 16.83 5.80
C THR A 105 14.03 17.28 6.38
N GLU A 106 13.87 18.57 6.70
CA GLU A 106 12.57 19.10 7.18
C GLU A 106 11.41 18.81 6.22
N ARG A 107 11.68 18.87 4.90
CA ARG A 107 10.69 18.53 3.87
C ARG A 107 10.30 17.05 3.91
N GLU A 108 11.27 16.15 4.10
CA GLU A 108 11.01 14.71 4.28
C GLU A 108 10.26 14.43 5.59
N GLN A 109 10.64 15.07 6.70
CA GLN A 109 9.96 14.94 7.98
C GLN A 109 8.49 15.40 7.89
N ALA A 110 8.23 16.53 7.21
CA ALA A 110 6.87 17.01 6.98
C ALA A 110 6.03 16.00 6.16
N ALA A 111 6.62 15.40 5.12
CA ALA A 111 5.96 14.36 4.34
C ALA A 111 5.72 13.07 5.15
N LEU A 112 6.67 12.66 5.99
CA LEU A 112 6.54 11.49 6.87
C LEU A 112 5.48 11.72 7.95
N ALA A 113 5.39 12.92 8.52
CA ALA A 113 4.33 13.31 9.46
C ALA A 113 2.94 13.27 8.81
N LEU A 114 2.81 13.84 7.60
CA LEU A 114 1.57 13.79 6.84
C LEU A 114 1.20 12.35 6.45
N THR A 115 2.20 11.53 6.09
CA THR A 115 2.03 10.10 5.81
C THR A 115 1.46 9.36 7.02
N ASP A 116 1.99 9.63 8.21
CA ASP A 116 1.52 9.04 9.47
C ASP A 116 0.05 9.40 9.75
N ALA A 117 -0.28 10.70 9.66
CA ALA A 117 -1.62 11.22 9.92
C ALA A 117 -2.65 10.66 8.94
N VAL A 118 -2.39 10.73 7.63
CA VAL A 118 -3.31 10.25 6.59
C VAL A 118 -3.45 8.73 6.61
N THR A 119 -2.37 7.99 6.90
CA THR A 119 -2.45 6.53 7.00
C THR A 119 -3.26 6.07 8.22
N ARG A 120 -3.20 6.82 9.34
CA ARG A 120 -3.93 6.55 10.58
C ARG A 120 -5.08 7.52 10.80
N ILE A 121 -5.79 7.87 9.73
CA ILE A 121 -6.79 8.95 9.72
C ILE A 121 -7.82 8.89 10.87
N GLY A 122 -8.29 7.68 11.22
CA GLY A 122 -9.23 7.47 12.34
C GLY A 122 -10.44 8.41 12.32
N ASP A 123 -10.99 8.68 13.50
CA ASP A 123 -12.09 9.65 13.67
C ASP A 123 -11.60 11.10 13.77
N ALA A 124 -10.32 11.30 14.09
CA ALA A 124 -9.73 12.63 14.33
C ALA A 124 -9.32 13.35 13.03
N GLY A 125 -9.25 12.65 11.90
CA GLY A 125 -8.81 13.24 10.63
C GLY A 125 -7.31 13.55 10.61
N VAL A 126 -6.92 14.47 9.74
CA VAL A 126 -5.55 15.01 9.69
C VAL A 126 -5.50 16.26 10.58
N PRO A 127 -4.63 16.33 11.59
CA PRO A 127 -4.46 17.55 12.39
C PRO A 127 -3.99 18.73 11.53
N ASP A 128 -4.58 19.91 11.73
CA ASP A 128 -4.24 21.14 10.99
C ASP A 128 -2.75 21.45 11.05
N GLU A 129 -2.12 21.31 12.23
CA GLU A 129 -0.67 21.55 12.42
C GLU A 129 0.22 20.65 11.55
N VAL A 130 -0.19 19.41 11.29
CA VAL A 130 0.54 18.47 10.42
C VAL A 130 0.37 18.87 8.96
N TYR A 131 -0.84 19.27 8.58
CA TYR A 131 -1.13 19.74 7.23
C TYR A 131 -0.39 21.04 6.93
N ASP A 132 -0.47 22.03 7.82
CA ASP A 132 0.19 23.33 7.68
C ASP A 132 1.72 23.18 7.61
N ARG A 133 2.31 22.26 8.40
CA ARG A 133 3.74 21.94 8.28
C ARG A 133 4.08 21.42 6.89
N ALA A 134 3.27 20.50 6.32
CA ALA A 134 3.50 20.04 4.96
C ALA A 134 3.32 21.17 3.92
N ALA A 135 2.26 21.96 4.04
CA ALA A 135 1.99 23.08 3.13
C ALA A 135 3.09 24.17 3.17
N ALA A 136 3.85 24.28 4.27
CA ALA A 136 5.01 25.17 4.33
C ALA A 136 6.23 24.67 3.51
N HIS A 137 6.28 23.39 3.18
CA HIS A 137 7.41 22.76 2.48
C HIS A 137 7.12 22.32 1.05
N PHE A 138 5.85 22.17 0.68
CA PHE A 138 5.39 21.72 -0.64
C PHE A 138 4.49 22.79 -1.25
N ASP A 139 4.66 23.10 -2.53
CA ASP A 139 3.66 23.93 -3.22
C ASP A 139 2.33 23.17 -3.37
N GLU A 140 1.28 23.86 -3.84
CA GLU A 140 -0.06 23.29 -3.91
C GLU A 140 -0.14 22.05 -4.82
N GLU A 141 0.61 22.04 -5.92
CA GLU A 141 0.66 20.90 -6.84
C GLU A 141 1.42 19.73 -6.19
N GLU A 142 2.63 19.98 -5.67
CA GLU A 142 3.41 18.95 -4.99
C GLU A 142 2.69 18.36 -3.77
N LEU A 143 1.98 19.18 -3.00
CA LEU A 143 1.19 18.73 -1.85
C LEU A 143 0.02 17.83 -2.28
N ALA A 144 -0.66 18.18 -3.38
CA ALA A 144 -1.71 17.35 -3.95
C ALA A 144 -1.14 15.99 -4.43
N HIS A 145 0.02 16.00 -5.07
CA HIS A 145 0.74 14.79 -5.48
C HIS A 145 1.20 13.94 -4.27
N LEU A 146 1.72 14.56 -3.21
CA LEU A 146 2.08 13.89 -1.97
C LEU A 146 0.87 13.20 -1.32
N LEU A 147 -0.26 13.89 -1.22
CA LEU A 147 -1.51 13.31 -0.72
C LEU A 147 -1.96 12.15 -1.60
N ALA A 148 -1.96 12.33 -2.93
CA ALA A 148 -2.31 11.27 -3.87
C ALA A 148 -1.40 10.04 -3.71
N LEU A 149 -0.09 10.24 -3.47
CA LEU A 149 0.86 9.16 -3.23
C LEU A 149 0.51 8.40 -1.95
N ILE A 150 0.25 9.11 -0.85
CA ILE A 150 -0.12 8.51 0.43
C ILE A 150 -1.42 7.69 0.30
N LEU A 151 -2.43 8.22 -0.41
CA LEU A 151 -3.69 7.50 -0.69
C LEU A 151 -3.46 6.25 -1.55
N THR A 152 -2.58 6.36 -2.53
CA THR A 152 -2.25 5.26 -3.46
C THR A 152 -1.56 4.12 -2.72
N ILE A 153 -0.52 4.38 -1.93
CA ILE A 153 0.15 3.32 -1.18
C ILE A 153 -0.77 2.67 -0.14
N ASN A 154 -1.65 3.47 0.48
CA ASN A 154 -2.67 2.94 1.37
C ASN A 154 -3.64 2.00 0.65
N THR A 155 -3.96 2.27 -0.62
CA THR A 155 -4.74 1.38 -1.49
C THR A 155 -3.96 0.11 -1.81
N TRP A 156 -2.69 0.22 -2.20
CA TRP A 156 -1.83 -0.94 -2.49
C TRP A 156 -1.65 -1.85 -1.28
N ASN A 157 -1.40 -1.29 -0.10
CA ASN A 157 -1.29 -2.04 1.15
C ASN A 157 -2.58 -2.83 1.44
N ARG A 158 -3.75 -2.22 1.24
CA ARG A 158 -5.06 -2.87 1.43
C ARG A 158 -5.30 -3.99 0.42
N ILE A 159 -4.95 -3.78 -0.84
CA ILE A 159 -5.03 -4.83 -1.88
C ILE A 159 -4.13 -6.00 -1.48
N ALA A 160 -2.85 -5.75 -1.17
CA ALA A 160 -1.89 -6.79 -0.83
C ALA A 160 -2.30 -7.59 0.41
N LEU A 161 -2.71 -6.92 1.49
CA LEU A 161 -3.09 -7.57 2.75
C LEU A 161 -4.40 -8.35 2.64
N SER A 162 -5.44 -7.77 2.03
CA SER A 162 -6.74 -8.44 1.88
C SER A 162 -6.64 -9.69 0.99
N THR A 163 -5.76 -9.66 -0.01
CA THR A 163 -5.50 -10.78 -0.93
C THR A 163 -4.37 -11.71 -0.50
N ALA A 164 -3.75 -11.47 0.66
CA ALA A 164 -2.65 -12.27 1.22
C ALA A 164 -1.44 -12.42 0.27
N LYS A 165 -1.02 -11.32 -0.39
CA LYS A 165 0.25 -11.25 -1.12
C LYS A 165 1.43 -11.51 -0.19
N ARG A 166 2.45 -12.22 -0.67
CA ARG A 166 3.65 -12.58 0.10
C ARG A 166 4.87 -11.83 -0.43
N ALA A 167 5.65 -11.25 0.48
CA ALA A 167 6.91 -10.58 0.14
C ALA A 167 7.86 -11.51 -0.62
N GLY A 168 8.54 -10.98 -1.64
CA GLY A 168 9.55 -11.71 -2.42
C GLY A 168 9.00 -12.82 -3.32
N THR A 169 7.71 -12.75 -3.67
CA THR A 169 7.05 -13.71 -4.59
C THR A 169 6.58 -13.06 -5.88
N ASP A 170 6.88 -11.77 -6.05
CA ASP A 170 6.67 -11.00 -7.26
C ASP A 170 7.71 -11.39 -8.33
N GLU A 171 7.20 -11.78 -9.51
CA GLU A 171 7.99 -11.86 -10.73
C GLU A 171 8.15 -10.42 -11.25
N ARG A 172 9.31 -9.78 -10.98
CA ARG A 172 9.64 -8.44 -11.50
C ARG A 172 10.33 -8.53 -12.85
#